data_AF-A0A182SIS9-F1
#
_entry.id   AF-A0A182SIS9-F1
#
_cell.length_a   1.000
_cell.length_b   1.000
_cell.length_c   1.000
_cell.angle_alpha   90.00
_cell.angle_beta   90.00
_cell.angle_gamma   90.00
#
_symmetry.space_group_name_H-M   'P 1'
#
loop_
_entity.id
_entity.type
_entity.pdbx_description
1 polymer ?
#
loop_
_entity_poly.entity_id
_entity_poly.type
_entity_poly.pdbx_seq_one_letter_code
_entity_poly.pdbx_strand_id
1 'polypeptide(L)'
;GQVLQKLWEKLSNNKLNVPEVTQSAEGQRQKLSVVLNAVNHTLGYHHNTPKWTVESIHTKNIVSILHLLVALVRHYRAPIRLPDNVFVTVVMVQKLNGKLTSQRFQEQITQSYDDVGMRCEPDAFDTLFDHAPDKLKVVQRSLISFVNKHLNKLNFEAADLNTDFKDGVFLCLLMGLLGGFFVPLHDFHLTPKDADQMTHNVAFAFELMMDQGLRPKARPEDIVNMDLKSTLRVLYTLFTKYRNNP
;
A
#
# COMPACT_ATOMS: atom_id res chain seq x y z
N GLY A 1 8.58 -15.38 16.51
CA GLY A 1 7.40 -15.87 17.23
C GLY A 1 6.54 -14.74 17.75
N GLN A 2 6.93 -14.11 18.86
CA GLN A 2 6.10 -13.12 19.58
C GLN A 2 5.74 -11.88 18.74
N VAL A 3 6.72 -11.26 18.06
CA VAL A 3 6.44 -10.09 17.19
C VAL A 3 5.48 -10.46 16.07
N LEU A 4 5.70 -11.59 15.42
CA LEU A 4 4.84 -12.07 14.34
C LEU A 4 3.42 -12.36 14.80
N GLN A 5 3.25 -12.95 15.99
CA GLN A 5 1.93 -13.14 16.61
C GLN A 5 1.22 -11.80 16.77
N LYS A 6 1.85 -10.83 17.45
CA LYS A 6 1.21 -9.53 17.74
C LYS A 6 0.90 -8.76 16.45
N LEU A 7 1.78 -8.85 15.44
CA LEU A 7 1.54 -8.27 14.12
C LEU A 7 0.31 -8.91 13.46
N TRP A 8 0.23 -10.23 13.39
CA TRP A 8 -0.89 -10.93 12.78
C TRP A 8 -2.20 -10.62 13.53
N GLU A 9 -2.22 -10.71 14.87
CA GLU A 9 -3.42 -10.40 15.67
C GLU A 9 -3.93 -8.97 15.42
N LYS A 10 -3.02 -8.01 15.30
CA LYS A 10 -3.37 -6.60 15.01
C LYS A 10 -3.94 -6.44 13.60
N LEU A 11 -3.37 -7.12 12.62
CA LEU A 11 -3.77 -6.96 11.21
C LEU A 11 -5.02 -7.77 10.85
N SER A 12 -5.27 -8.91 11.51
CA SER A 12 -6.45 -9.75 11.27
C SER A 12 -7.61 -9.47 12.22
N ASN A 13 -7.42 -8.62 13.22
CA ASN A 13 -8.35 -8.39 14.33
C ASN A 13 -8.81 -9.68 15.04
N ASN A 14 -7.95 -10.70 15.08
CA ASN A 14 -8.22 -12.01 15.71
C ASN A 14 -7.17 -12.30 16.79
N LYS A 15 -7.49 -13.23 17.69
CA LYS A 15 -6.57 -13.66 18.77
C LYS A 15 -6.07 -15.08 18.54
N LEU A 16 -4.77 -15.29 18.76
CA LEU A 16 -4.18 -16.63 18.75
C LEU A 16 -4.06 -17.17 20.17
N ASN A 17 -4.53 -18.39 20.36
CA ASN A 17 -4.37 -19.10 21.63
C ASN A 17 -2.95 -19.68 21.73
N VAL A 18 -1.99 -18.82 22.07
CA VAL A 18 -0.58 -19.20 22.30
C VAL A 18 -0.05 -18.52 23.56
N PRO A 19 0.92 -19.13 24.28
CA PRO A 19 1.55 -18.51 25.44
C PRO A 19 2.17 -17.16 25.07
N GLU A 20 2.05 -16.16 25.93
CA GLU A 20 2.58 -14.82 25.65
C GLU A 20 4.11 -14.81 25.53
N VAL A 21 4.77 -15.53 26.43
CA VAL A 21 6.23 -15.70 26.47
C VAL A 21 6.58 -17.18 26.52
N THR A 22 7.67 -17.56 25.85
CA THR A 22 8.21 -18.92 25.83
C THR A 22 9.69 -18.88 26.19
N GLN A 23 10.10 -19.62 27.22
CA GLN A 23 11.47 -19.59 27.75
C GLN A 23 12.40 -20.63 27.11
N SER A 24 11.86 -21.75 26.62
CA SER A 24 12.64 -22.82 25.99
C SER A 24 12.66 -22.74 24.47
N ALA A 25 13.72 -23.25 23.83
CA ALA A 25 13.81 -23.33 22.38
C ALA A 25 12.66 -24.17 21.79
N GLU A 26 12.31 -25.27 22.45
CA GLU A 26 11.20 -26.12 22.03
C GLU A 26 9.84 -25.40 22.15
N GLY A 27 9.60 -24.67 23.25
CA GLY A 27 8.40 -23.84 23.40
C GLY A 27 8.32 -22.73 22.35
N GLN A 28 9.45 -22.14 21.96
CA GLN A 28 9.50 -21.15 20.89
C GLN A 28 9.12 -21.75 19.53
N ARG A 29 9.59 -22.97 19.21
CA ARG A 29 9.22 -23.69 17.98
C ARG A 29 7.74 -24.02 17.94
N GLN A 30 7.20 -24.56 19.04
CA GLN A 30 5.77 -24.89 19.16
C GLN A 30 4.90 -23.65 18.99
N LYS A 31 5.22 -22.55 19.67
CA LYS A 31 4.54 -21.26 19.49
C LYS A 31 4.62 -20.78 18.04
N LEU A 32 5.81 -20.84 17.43
CA LEU A 32 6.01 -20.40 16.06
C LEU A 32 5.26 -21.26 15.04
N SER A 33 5.10 -22.56 15.29
CA SER A 33 4.27 -23.46 14.48
C SER A 33 2.82 -22.99 14.41
N VAL A 34 2.20 -22.69 15.56
CA VAL A 34 0.81 -22.18 15.60
C VAL A 34 0.70 -20.82 14.88
N VAL A 35 1.63 -19.90 15.15
CA VAL A 35 1.64 -18.56 14.54
C VAL A 35 1.82 -18.64 13.02
N LEU A 36 2.77 -19.44 12.53
CA LEU A 36 3.00 -19.57 11.09
C LEU A 36 1.86 -20.30 10.38
N ASN A 37 1.19 -21.25 11.01
CA ASN A 37 0.00 -21.87 10.43
C ASN A 37 -1.11 -20.83 10.22
N ALA A 38 -1.36 -19.96 11.20
CA ALA A 38 -2.34 -18.88 11.06
C ALA A 38 -1.95 -17.89 9.95
N VAL A 39 -0.68 -17.46 9.93
CA VAL A 39 -0.17 -16.55 8.90
C VAL A 39 -0.24 -17.18 7.50
N ASN A 40 0.17 -18.44 7.34
CA ASN A 40 0.12 -19.15 6.06
C ASN A 40 -1.32 -19.29 5.55
N HIS A 41 -2.26 -19.58 6.45
CA HIS A 41 -3.68 -19.64 6.12
C HIS A 41 -4.19 -18.28 5.62
N THR A 42 -3.87 -17.19 6.32
CA THR A 42 -4.23 -15.82 5.89
C THR A 42 -3.61 -15.46 4.54
N LEU A 43 -2.35 -15.83 4.31
CA LEU A 43 -1.64 -15.57 3.06
C LEU A 43 -2.06 -16.51 1.90
N GLY A 44 -3.00 -17.45 2.10
CA GLY A 44 -3.49 -18.35 1.06
C GLY A 44 -2.56 -19.52 0.71
N TYR A 45 -1.57 -19.84 1.56
CA TYR A 45 -0.66 -20.99 1.38
C TYR A 45 -1.32 -22.31 1.81
N HIS A 46 -2.50 -22.63 1.28
CA HIS A 46 -3.18 -23.92 1.53
C HIS A 46 -2.60 -25.05 0.69
N HIS A 47 -2.23 -24.74 -0.55
CA HIS A 47 -1.74 -25.71 -1.54
C HIS A 47 -0.32 -25.42 -2.03
N ASN A 48 0.20 -24.22 -1.74
CA ASN A 48 1.53 -23.80 -2.13
C ASN A 48 2.49 -23.88 -0.93
N THR A 49 3.72 -24.33 -1.18
CA THR A 49 4.75 -24.36 -0.15
C THR A 49 5.39 -22.96 -0.02
N PRO A 50 5.29 -22.31 1.14
CA PRO A 50 5.95 -21.02 1.36
C PRO A 50 7.47 -21.15 1.39
N LYS A 51 8.18 -20.04 1.18
CA LYS A 51 9.66 -19.95 1.24
C LYS A 51 10.22 -19.88 2.67
N TRP A 52 9.38 -20.13 3.67
CA TRP A 52 9.73 -20.12 5.09
C TRP A 52 9.16 -21.34 5.80
N THR A 53 9.85 -21.77 6.85
CA THR A 53 9.42 -22.85 7.74
C THR A 53 9.58 -22.41 9.19
N VAL A 54 9.00 -23.19 10.11
CA VAL A 54 9.20 -22.98 11.56
C VAL A 54 10.68 -22.95 11.88
N GLU A 55 11.45 -23.92 11.36
CA GLU A 55 12.88 -23.99 11.64
C GLU A 55 13.64 -22.82 11.02
N SER A 56 13.37 -22.45 9.76
CA SER A 56 14.11 -21.36 9.13
C SER A 56 13.86 -20.01 9.82
N ILE A 57 12.63 -19.75 10.28
CA ILE A 57 12.32 -18.54 11.03
C ILE A 57 12.89 -18.61 12.47
N HIS A 58 12.86 -19.79 13.12
CA HIS A 58 13.43 -19.99 14.46
C HIS A 58 14.95 -19.77 14.47
N THR A 59 15.66 -20.32 13.47
CA THR A 59 17.11 -20.16 13.30
C THR A 59 17.50 -18.79 12.70
N LYS A 60 16.55 -17.85 12.60
CA LYS A 60 16.76 -16.49 12.09
C LYS A 60 17.32 -16.44 10.66
N ASN A 61 16.88 -17.35 9.80
CA ASN A 61 17.24 -17.31 8.38
C ASN A 61 16.68 -16.02 7.74
N ILE A 62 17.58 -15.10 7.39
CA ILE A 62 17.23 -13.77 6.88
C ILE A 62 16.42 -13.88 5.58
N VAL A 63 16.76 -14.81 4.69
CA VAL A 63 16.07 -14.99 3.41
C VAL A 63 14.61 -15.40 3.62
N SER A 64 14.37 -16.40 4.48
CA SER A 64 13.00 -16.81 4.83
C SER A 64 12.22 -15.70 5.53
N ILE A 65 12.87 -14.94 6.43
CA ILE A 65 12.24 -13.79 7.11
C ILE A 65 11.85 -12.71 6.11
N LEU A 66 12.73 -12.36 5.18
CA LEU A 66 12.44 -11.38 4.14
C LEU A 66 11.26 -11.81 3.26
N HIS A 67 11.24 -13.05 2.78
CA HIS A 67 10.11 -13.57 2.00
C HIS A 67 8.78 -13.49 2.75
N LEU A 68 8.77 -13.85 4.04
CA LEU A 68 7.58 -13.76 4.88
C LEU A 68 7.10 -12.31 5.06
N LEU A 69 8.02 -11.40 5.38
CA LEU A 69 7.69 -9.98 5.56
C LEU A 69 7.19 -9.34 4.27
N VAL A 70 7.84 -9.66 3.15
CA VAL A 70 7.40 -9.23 1.83
C VAL A 70 6.00 -9.74 1.53
N ALA A 71 5.70 -11.02 1.75
CA ALA A 71 4.36 -11.57 1.56
C ALA A 71 3.31 -10.88 2.45
N LEU A 72 3.64 -10.58 3.70
CA LEU A 72 2.77 -9.82 4.62
C LEU A 72 2.53 -8.38 4.14
N VAL A 73 3.58 -7.68 3.71
CA VAL A 73 3.47 -6.32 3.14
C VAL A 73 2.52 -6.32 1.95
N ARG A 74 2.61 -7.34 1.10
CA ARG A 74 1.73 -7.46 -0.08
C ARG A 74 0.29 -7.77 0.30
N HIS A 75 0.09 -8.79 1.12
CA HIS A 75 -1.25 -9.24 1.50
C HIS A 75 -2.03 -8.15 2.23
N TYR A 76 -1.40 -7.49 3.21
CA TYR A 76 -2.01 -6.40 3.96
C TYR A 76 -1.85 -5.03 3.30
N ARG A 77 -1.26 -4.97 2.10
CA ARG A 77 -1.04 -3.75 1.32
C ARG A 77 -0.43 -2.62 2.17
N ALA A 78 0.60 -2.95 2.94
CA ALA A 78 1.21 -2.00 3.87
C ALA A 78 1.74 -0.75 3.10
N PRO A 79 1.62 0.47 3.67
CA PRO A 79 2.00 1.72 3.02
C PRO A 79 3.53 1.92 3.03
N ILE A 80 4.25 0.97 2.43
CA ILE A 80 5.70 0.90 2.36
C ILE A 80 6.07 0.54 0.92
N ARG A 81 6.97 1.32 0.33
CA ARG A 81 7.54 1.01 -0.99
C ARG A 81 8.70 0.05 -0.82
N LEU A 82 8.55 -1.17 -1.35
CA LEU A 82 9.65 -2.11 -1.42
C LEU A 82 10.50 -1.80 -2.66
N PRO A 83 11.84 -1.82 -2.56
CA PRO A 83 12.69 -1.68 -3.74
C PRO A 83 12.50 -2.86 -4.68
N ASP A 84 12.52 -2.59 -5.98
CA ASP A 84 12.37 -3.61 -7.02
C ASP A 84 13.63 -4.46 -7.17
N ASN A 85 13.43 -5.72 -7.58
CA ASN A 85 14.49 -6.61 -8.02
C ASN A 85 15.65 -6.72 -7.01
N VAL A 86 15.31 -6.81 -5.72
CA VAL A 86 16.28 -7.07 -4.67
C VAL A 86 16.64 -8.54 -4.70
N PHE A 87 17.93 -8.80 -4.89
CA PHE A 87 18.50 -10.14 -4.83
C PHE A 87 19.40 -10.28 -3.59
N VAL A 88 19.35 -11.45 -2.96
CA VAL A 88 20.27 -11.85 -1.92
C VAL A 88 21.14 -12.97 -2.47
N THR A 89 22.46 -12.81 -2.37
CA THR A 89 23.39 -13.90 -2.71
C THR A 89 23.51 -14.84 -1.52
N VAL A 90 23.05 -16.08 -1.68
CA VAL A 90 23.13 -17.11 -0.65
C VAL A 90 24.33 -17.99 -0.92
N VAL A 91 25.18 -18.17 0.10
CA VAL A 91 26.34 -19.06 0.06
C VAL A 91 26.03 -20.28 0.90
N MET A 92 25.82 -21.43 0.25
CA MET A 92 25.64 -22.70 0.92
C MET A 92 27.00 -23.38 1.08
N VAL A 93 27.39 -23.65 2.31
CA VAL A 93 28.62 -24.39 2.63
C VAL A 93 28.23 -25.79 3.10
N GLN A 94 28.69 -26.82 2.40
CA GLN A 94 28.47 -28.21 2.76
C GLN A 94 29.80 -28.90 3.02
N LYS A 95 29.89 -29.66 4.11
CA LYS A 95 31.05 -30.50 4.42
C LYS A 95 30.83 -31.89 3.82
N LEU A 96 31.55 -32.22 2.75
CA LEU A 96 31.49 -33.50 2.07
C LEU A 96 32.84 -34.21 2.21
N ASN A 97 32.86 -35.42 2.77
CA ASN A 97 34.09 -36.21 3.00
C ASN A 97 35.22 -35.42 3.68
N GLY A 98 34.87 -34.60 4.69
CA GLY A 98 35.83 -33.77 5.42
C GLY A 98 36.27 -32.49 4.71
N LYS A 99 35.93 -32.28 3.44
CA LYS A 99 36.21 -31.04 2.69
C LYS A 99 35.00 -30.11 2.67
N LEU A 100 35.25 -28.81 2.80
CA LEU A 100 34.21 -27.78 2.64
C LEU A 100 34.02 -27.49 1.16
N THR A 101 32.80 -27.70 0.68
CA THR A 101 32.34 -27.29 -0.65
C THR A 101 31.41 -26.09 -0.47
N SER A 102 31.52 -25.10 -1.35
CA SER A 102 30.65 -23.92 -1.30
C SER A 102 29.96 -23.71 -2.64
N GLN A 103 28.66 -23.43 -2.60
CA GLN A 103 27.84 -23.09 -3.75
C GLN A 103 27.19 -21.74 -3.51
N ARG A 104 27.08 -20.93 -4.57
CA ARG A 104 26.43 -19.62 -4.52
C ARG A 104 25.22 -19.64 -5.42
N PHE A 105 24.09 -19.15 -4.92
CA PHE A 105 22.90 -18.91 -5.73
C PHE A 105 22.31 -17.54 -5.37
N GLN A 106 21.63 -16.94 -6.36
CA GLN A 106 20.90 -15.70 -6.14
C GLN A 106 19.45 -16.02 -5.83
N GLU A 107 18.97 -15.55 -4.68
CA GLU A 107 17.56 -15.60 -4.32
C GLU A 107 16.95 -14.21 -4.56
N GLN A 108 15.89 -14.16 -5.36
CA GLN A 108 15.15 -12.93 -5.59
C GLN A 108 14.13 -12.72 -4.46
N ILE A 109 14.24 -11.61 -3.73
CA ILE A 109 13.37 -11.26 -2.61
C ILE A 109 12.18 -10.41 -3.08
N THR A 110 12.45 -9.42 -3.92
CA THR A 110 11.43 -8.59 -4.56
C THR A 110 11.56 -8.69 -6.07
N GLN A 111 10.44 -8.53 -6.75
CA GLN A 111 10.30 -8.48 -8.20
C GLN A 111 9.65 -7.14 -8.52
N SER A 112 9.60 -6.79 -9.80
CA SER A 112 8.77 -5.68 -10.25
C SER A 112 7.29 -6.09 -10.14
N TYR A 113 6.64 -5.74 -9.03
CA TYR A 113 5.19 -5.96 -8.87
C TYR A 113 4.44 -4.72 -9.34
N ASP A 114 3.38 -4.88 -10.11
CA ASP A 114 2.43 -3.81 -10.42
C ASP A 114 1.32 -3.72 -9.35
N ASP A 115 1.18 -4.77 -8.53
CA ASP A 115 0.09 -4.94 -7.56
C ASP A 115 0.34 -4.26 -6.19
N VAL A 116 1.55 -3.77 -5.92
CA VAL A 116 1.97 -3.23 -4.62
C VAL A 116 2.43 -1.78 -4.80
N GLY A 117 1.46 -0.89 -4.93
CA GLY A 117 1.66 0.54 -5.16
C GLY A 117 1.70 0.87 -6.64
N MET A 118 0.93 1.88 -7.05
CA MET A 118 1.10 2.45 -8.39
C MET A 118 2.54 2.98 -8.50
N ARG A 119 3.29 2.45 -9.47
CA ARG A 119 4.62 2.96 -9.82
C ARG A 119 4.51 4.38 -10.34
N CYS A 120 4.82 5.36 -9.48
CA CYS A 120 5.26 6.67 -9.92
C CYS A 120 6.75 6.74 -9.66
N GLU A 121 7.53 6.96 -10.73
CA GLU A 121 8.95 7.34 -10.61
C GLU A 121 9.11 8.46 -9.57
N PRO A 122 10.22 8.51 -8.82
CA PRO A 122 10.47 9.58 -7.87
C PRO A 122 10.21 10.93 -8.53
N ASP A 123 9.24 11.67 -8.00
CA ASP A 123 8.79 12.92 -8.60
C ASP A 123 9.02 14.10 -7.68
N ALA A 124 8.65 15.29 -8.15
CA ALA A 124 8.80 16.53 -7.39
C ALA A 124 8.08 16.46 -6.01
N PHE A 125 7.03 15.64 -5.86
CA PHE A 125 6.37 15.45 -4.57
C PHE A 125 7.25 14.66 -3.60
N ASP A 126 8.02 13.66 -4.04
CA ASP A 126 8.96 12.97 -3.14
C ASP A 126 10.00 13.94 -2.58
N THR A 127 10.59 14.79 -3.43
CA THR A 127 11.54 15.82 -2.97
C THR A 127 10.89 16.86 -2.06
N LEU A 128 9.65 17.29 -2.36
CA LEU A 128 8.89 18.24 -1.55
C LEU A 128 8.64 17.73 -0.13
N PHE A 129 8.23 16.47 0.01
CA PHE A 129 7.98 15.85 1.31
C PHE A 129 9.28 15.68 2.11
N ASP A 130 10.35 15.25 1.46
CA ASP A 130 11.59 14.90 2.15
C ASP A 130 12.44 16.14 2.52
N HIS A 131 12.41 17.19 1.68
CA HIS A 131 13.37 18.29 1.77
C HIS A 131 12.75 19.70 1.83
N ALA A 132 11.43 19.87 1.65
CA ALA A 132 10.82 21.20 1.58
C ALA A 132 9.40 21.30 2.18
N PRO A 133 9.21 21.02 3.48
CA PRO A 133 7.90 21.02 4.13
C PRO A 133 7.18 22.38 4.08
N ASP A 134 7.91 23.49 4.06
CA ASP A 134 7.29 24.82 3.93
C ASP A 134 6.69 25.05 2.55
N LYS A 135 7.36 24.55 1.49
CA LYS A 135 6.83 24.61 0.13
C LYS A 135 5.62 23.69 -0.04
N LEU A 136 5.61 22.53 0.64
CA LEU A 136 4.47 21.61 0.64
C LEU A 136 3.19 22.29 1.13
N LYS A 137 3.26 23.07 2.21
CA LYS A 137 2.10 23.85 2.73
C LYS A 137 1.58 24.88 1.72
N VAL A 138 2.46 25.47 0.91
CA VAL A 138 2.05 26.40 -0.16
C VAL A 138 1.33 25.65 -1.28
N VAL A 139 1.85 24.49 -1.69
CA VAL A 139 1.21 23.64 -2.71
C VAL A 139 -0.17 23.17 -2.24
N GLN A 140 -0.30 22.72 -0.99
CA GLN A 140 -1.60 22.34 -0.41
C GLN A 140 -2.62 23.48 -0.47
N ARG A 141 -2.25 24.69 -0.03
CA ARG A 141 -3.14 25.85 -0.10
C ARG A 141 -3.55 26.19 -1.54
N SER A 142 -2.62 26.09 -2.49
CA SER A 142 -2.93 26.29 -3.90
C SER A 142 -3.91 25.26 -4.44
N LEU A 143 -3.77 23.99 -4.06
CA LEU A 143 -4.66 22.90 -4.49
C LEU A 143 -6.05 23.02 -3.85
N ILE A 144 -6.14 23.38 -2.57
CA ILE A 144 -7.41 23.68 -1.90
C ILE A 144 -8.13 24.82 -2.64
N SER A 145 -7.43 25.92 -2.93
CA SER A 145 -8.02 27.04 -3.66
C SER A 145 -8.52 26.64 -5.05
N PHE A 146 -7.75 25.81 -5.77
CA PHE A 146 -8.17 25.27 -7.06
C PHE A 146 -9.43 24.41 -6.94
N VAL A 147 -9.44 23.43 -6.04
CA VAL A 147 -10.58 22.53 -5.83
C VAL A 147 -11.84 23.33 -5.47
N ASN A 148 -11.74 24.24 -4.49
CA ASN A 148 -12.90 24.99 -4.01
C ASN A 148 -13.42 26.00 -5.04
N LYS A 149 -12.59 26.48 -5.97
CA LYS A 149 -13.06 27.26 -7.13
C LYS A 149 -14.14 26.49 -7.92
N HIS A 150 -14.05 25.16 -7.97
CA HIS A 150 -15.00 24.30 -8.65
C HIS A 150 -16.09 23.78 -7.69
N LEU A 151 -15.71 23.16 -6.57
CA LEU A 151 -16.67 22.53 -5.65
C LEU A 151 -17.68 23.51 -5.04
N ASN A 152 -17.29 24.78 -4.83
CA ASN A 152 -18.20 25.80 -4.30
C ASN A 152 -19.40 26.05 -5.23
N LYS A 153 -19.30 25.74 -6.54
CA LYS A 153 -20.43 25.83 -7.48
C LYS A 153 -21.57 24.87 -7.11
N LEU A 154 -21.27 23.83 -6.33
CA LEU A 154 -22.21 22.83 -5.82
C LEU A 154 -22.42 22.95 -4.29
N ASN A 155 -21.95 24.04 -3.67
CA ASN A 155 -21.96 24.24 -2.21
C ASN A 155 -21.15 23.20 -1.41
N PHE A 156 -20.11 22.63 -2.00
CA PHE A 156 -19.13 21.80 -1.30
C PHE A 156 -17.82 22.57 -1.12
N GLU A 157 -17.15 22.35 0.02
CA GLU A 157 -15.87 22.99 0.33
C GLU A 157 -14.92 21.95 0.94
N ALA A 158 -13.73 21.82 0.37
CA ALA A 158 -12.64 21.03 0.92
C ALA A 158 -11.78 21.91 1.85
N ALA A 159 -11.48 21.41 3.04
CA ALA A 159 -10.66 22.07 4.05
C ALA A 159 -9.37 21.29 4.35
N ASP A 160 -9.45 19.95 4.42
CA ASP A 160 -8.33 19.07 4.74
C ASP A 160 -8.12 18.01 3.63
N LEU A 161 -7.06 18.21 2.84
CA LEU A 161 -6.68 17.28 1.77
C LEU A 161 -6.25 15.89 2.28
N ASN A 162 -6.01 15.71 3.59
CA ASN A 162 -5.74 14.40 4.16
C ASN A 162 -7.00 13.53 4.20
N THR A 163 -8.17 14.13 4.42
CA THR A 163 -9.40 13.39 4.72
C THR A 163 -10.52 13.57 3.72
N ASP A 164 -10.65 14.76 3.13
CA ASP A 164 -11.88 15.16 2.41
C ASP A 164 -12.07 14.43 1.08
N PHE A 165 -11.01 13.81 0.56
CA PHE A 165 -11.05 13.07 -0.69
C PHE A 165 -11.13 11.55 -0.50
N LYS A 166 -11.03 11.06 0.74
CA LYS A 166 -10.88 9.62 1.01
C LYS A 166 -12.08 8.78 0.56
N ASP A 167 -13.27 9.38 0.53
CA ASP A 167 -14.52 8.70 0.17
C ASP A 167 -14.84 8.77 -1.34
N GLY A 168 -13.99 9.45 -2.12
CA GLY A 168 -14.09 9.60 -3.56
C GLY A 168 -15.22 10.52 -4.06
N VAL A 169 -16.11 11.02 -3.18
CA VAL A 169 -17.26 11.85 -3.59
C VAL A 169 -16.77 13.16 -4.20
N PHE A 170 -15.84 13.84 -3.51
CA PHE A 170 -15.27 15.09 -4.03
C PHE A 170 -14.50 14.89 -5.33
N LEU A 171 -13.84 13.75 -5.54
CA LEU A 171 -13.17 13.45 -6.83
C LEU A 171 -14.18 13.28 -7.96
N CYS A 172 -15.27 12.53 -7.75
CA CYS A 172 -16.31 12.33 -8.76
C CYS A 172 -16.94 13.67 -9.16
N LEU A 173 -17.36 14.47 -8.18
CA LEU A 173 -17.98 15.77 -8.42
C LEU A 173 -17.01 16.75 -9.10
N LEU A 174 -15.76 16.79 -8.64
CA LEU A 174 -14.72 17.63 -9.23
C LEU A 174 -14.46 17.23 -10.69
N MET A 175 -14.43 15.95 -11.02
CA MET A 175 -14.24 15.49 -12.39
C MET A 175 -15.36 15.95 -13.33
N GLY A 176 -16.63 15.85 -12.90
CA GLY A 176 -17.75 16.38 -13.67
C GLY A 176 -17.65 17.89 -13.91
N LEU A 177 -17.33 18.65 -12.85
CA LEU A 177 -17.17 20.10 -12.92
C LEU A 177 -16.00 20.54 -13.83
N LEU A 178 -14.90 19.81 -13.82
CA LEU A 178 -13.72 20.10 -14.65
C LEU A 178 -13.94 19.71 -16.11
N GLY A 179 -14.57 18.56 -16.35
CA GLY A 179 -14.87 18.05 -17.69
C GLY A 179 -16.11 18.69 -18.32
N GLY A 180 -16.90 19.46 -17.57
CA GLY A 180 -18.10 20.11 -18.07
C GLY A 180 -19.25 19.14 -18.35
N PHE A 181 -19.30 18.01 -17.63
CA PHE A 181 -20.33 16.99 -17.78
C PHE A 181 -20.96 16.63 -16.44
N PHE A 182 -22.18 16.10 -16.50
CA PHE A 182 -22.86 15.58 -15.33
C PHE A 182 -22.38 14.16 -15.04
N VAL A 183 -22.05 13.89 -13.78
CA VAL A 183 -21.71 12.55 -13.30
C VAL A 183 -22.97 11.91 -12.72
N PRO A 184 -23.49 10.82 -13.30
CA PRO A 184 -24.72 10.21 -12.82
C PRO A 184 -24.60 9.72 -11.37
N LEU A 185 -25.55 10.14 -10.53
CA LEU A 185 -25.54 9.81 -9.09
C LEU A 185 -25.77 8.32 -8.78
N HIS A 186 -26.11 7.51 -9.79
CA HIS A 186 -26.25 6.06 -9.63
C HIS A 186 -24.93 5.30 -9.88
N ASP A 187 -23.92 5.96 -10.47
CA ASP A 187 -22.63 5.33 -10.78
C ASP A 187 -21.65 5.39 -9.61
N PHE A 188 -21.93 6.21 -8.59
CA PHE A 188 -21.12 6.34 -7.39
C PHE A 188 -21.97 6.59 -6.14
N HIS A 189 -21.39 6.32 -4.97
CA HIS A 189 -22.08 6.46 -3.69
C HIS A 189 -21.90 7.88 -3.12
N LEU A 190 -22.96 8.67 -3.03
CA LEU A 190 -22.92 9.99 -2.39
C LEU A 190 -22.66 9.93 -0.87
N THR A 191 -23.01 8.81 -0.24
CA THR A 191 -22.79 8.56 1.20
C THR A 191 -22.16 7.18 1.41
N PRO A 192 -20.87 7.00 1.07
CA PRO A 192 -20.17 5.73 1.21
C PRO A 192 -20.18 5.22 2.66
N LYS A 193 -20.55 3.95 2.85
CA LYS A 193 -20.72 3.34 4.19
C LYS A 193 -19.53 2.51 4.63
N ASP A 194 -18.73 2.03 3.69
CA ASP A 194 -17.63 1.10 3.91
C ASP A 194 -16.48 1.40 2.94
N ALA A 195 -15.32 0.78 3.19
CA ALA A 195 -14.12 1.00 2.40
C ALA A 195 -14.27 0.52 0.94
N ASP A 196 -15.14 -0.45 0.67
CA ASP A 196 -15.37 -0.96 -0.68
C ASP A 196 -16.11 0.09 -1.52
N GLN A 197 -17.14 0.73 -0.95
CA GLN A 197 -17.85 1.84 -1.58
C GLN A 197 -16.96 3.06 -1.80
N MET A 198 -16.07 3.38 -0.84
CA MET A 198 -15.09 4.46 -1.00
C MET A 198 -14.10 4.15 -2.14
N THR A 199 -13.61 2.91 -2.19
CA THR A 199 -12.67 2.45 -3.24
C THR A 199 -13.35 2.48 -4.61
N HIS A 200 -14.60 2.03 -4.70
CA HIS A 200 -15.43 2.13 -5.91
C HIS A 200 -15.52 3.57 -6.42
N ASN A 201 -15.86 4.52 -5.55
CA ASN A 201 -15.96 5.94 -5.93
C ASN A 201 -14.65 6.49 -6.49
N VAL A 202 -13.52 6.22 -5.82
CA VAL A 202 -12.21 6.71 -6.30
C VAL A 202 -11.83 6.04 -7.62
N ALA A 203 -12.09 4.74 -7.77
CA ALA A 203 -11.85 4.02 -9.01
C ALA A 203 -12.66 4.61 -10.17
N PHE A 204 -13.95 4.88 -9.94
CA PHE A 204 -14.81 5.52 -10.91
C PHE A 204 -14.31 6.93 -11.28
N ALA A 205 -13.90 7.75 -10.31
CA ALA A 205 -13.30 9.05 -10.60
C ALA A 205 -12.02 8.94 -11.45
N PHE A 206 -11.25 7.87 -11.28
CA PHE A 206 -10.05 7.59 -12.08
C PHE A 206 -10.39 7.15 -13.50
N GLU A 207 -11.47 6.40 -13.71
CA GLU A 207 -12.02 6.12 -15.05
C GLU A 207 -12.40 7.41 -15.77
N LEU A 208 -13.13 8.31 -15.09
CA LEU A 208 -13.45 9.64 -15.62
C LEU A 208 -12.19 10.45 -15.97
N MET A 209 -11.12 10.34 -15.18
CA MET A 209 -9.83 10.97 -15.52
C MET A 209 -9.24 10.40 -16.80
N MET A 210 -9.25 9.07 -16.95
CA MET A 210 -8.71 8.37 -18.12
C MET A 210 -9.49 8.71 -19.39
N ASP A 211 -10.82 8.83 -19.31
CA ASP A 211 -11.66 9.26 -20.42
C ASP A 211 -11.35 10.70 -20.87
N GLN A 212 -10.82 11.54 -19.97
CA GLN A 212 -10.34 12.88 -20.28
C GLN A 212 -8.85 12.93 -20.69
N GLY A 213 -8.25 11.76 -20.94
CA GLY A 213 -6.85 11.62 -21.37
C GLY A 213 -5.84 11.89 -20.25
N LEU A 214 -6.25 11.83 -18.98
CA LEU A 214 -5.37 11.95 -17.83
C LEU A 214 -5.02 10.59 -17.28
N ARG A 215 -3.79 10.44 -16.79
CA ARG A 215 -3.36 9.24 -16.08
C ARG A 215 -3.35 9.52 -14.58
N PRO A 216 -4.25 8.90 -13.79
CA PRO A 216 -4.16 8.95 -12.33
C PRO A 216 -2.76 8.52 -11.87
N LYS A 217 -2.21 9.21 -10.88
CA LYS A 217 -0.89 8.95 -10.29
C LYS A 217 -1.01 8.39 -8.86
N ALA A 218 -2.07 7.65 -8.61
CA ALA A 218 -2.34 6.90 -7.39
C ALA A 218 -3.20 5.66 -7.72
N ARG A 219 -3.32 4.72 -6.79
CA ARG A 219 -4.41 3.73 -6.81
C ARG A 219 -5.60 4.24 -6.02
N PRO A 220 -6.82 3.74 -6.28
CA PRO A 220 -7.98 4.10 -5.49
C PRO A 220 -7.78 3.91 -3.99
N GLU A 221 -7.17 2.80 -3.60
CA GLU A 221 -6.93 2.46 -2.19
C GLU A 221 -5.93 3.40 -1.52
N ASP A 222 -5.01 4.02 -2.27
CA ASP A 222 -4.06 4.97 -1.68
C ASP A 222 -4.80 6.23 -1.20
N ILE A 223 -5.84 6.65 -1.93
CA ILE A 223 -6.71 7.77 -1.54
C ILE A 223 -7.59 7.41 -0.35
N VAL A 224 -8.22 6.23 -0.38
CA VAL A 224 -9.09 5.73 0.72
C VAL A 224 -8.30 5.59 2.03
N ASN A 225 -7.03 5.17 1.94
CA ASN A 225 -6.13 5.05 3.08
C ASN A 225 -5.52 6.39 3.54
N MET A 226 -5.98 7.52 2.99
CA MET A 226 -5.52 8.87 3.36
C MET A 226 -4.02 9.09 3.11
N ASP A 227 -3.45 8.48 2.06
CA ASP A 227 -2.09 8.83 1.63
C ASP A 227 -2.09 10.22 0.98
N LEU A 228 -1.77 11.22 1.79
CA LEU A 228 -1.70 12.62 1.37
C LEU A 228 -0.83 12.80 0.11
N LYS A 229 0.28 12.08 -0.01
CA LYS A 229 1.17 12.22 -1.17
C LYS A 229 0.45 11.81 -2.47
N SER A 230 -0.31 10.72 -2.42
CA SER A 230 -1.14 10.25 -3.53
C SER A 230 -2.29 11.20 -3.84
N THR A 231 -3.00 11.72 -2.83
CA THR A 231 -4.04 12.73 -3.02
C THR A 231 -3.49 13.99 -3.72
N LEU A 232 -2.34 14.50 -3.27
CA LEU A 232 -1.73 15.68 -3.87
C LEU A 232 -1.28 15.43 -5.32
N ARG A 233 -0.78 14.24 -5.66
CA ARG A 233 -0.41 13.88 -7.04
C ARG A 233 -1.62 13.87 -7.97
N VAL A 234 -2.74 13.29 -7.53
CA VAL A 234 -3.99 13.27 -8.29
C VAL A 234 -4.50 14.69 -8.51
N LEU A 235 -4.64 15.47 -7.43
CA LEU A 235 -5.14 16.85 -7.52
C LEU A 235 -4.21 17.75 -8.35
N TYR A 236 -2.89 17.56 -8.25
CA TYR A 236 -1.94 18.31 -9.07
C TYR A 236 -2.05 17.95 -10.55
N THR A 237 -2.30 16.67 -10.87
CA THR A 237 -2.56 16.24 -12.26
C THR A 237 -3.79 16.96 -12.84
N LEU A 238 -4.87 17.06 -12.05
CA LEU A 238 -6.05 17.83 -12.42
C LEU A 238 -5.74 19.32 -12.56
N PHE A 239 -5.03 19.91 -11.59
CA PHE A 239 -4.62 21.30 -11.63
C PHE A 239 -3.80 21.62 -12.89
N THR A 240 -2.79 20.83 -13.24
CA THR A 240 -1.94 21.08 -14.41
C THR A 240 -2.77 21.09 -15.70
N LYS A 241 -3.77 20.21 -15.82
CA LYS A 241 -4.66 20.16 -16.99
C LYS A 241 -5.66 21.32 -17.03
N TYR A 242 -6.25 21.66 -15.89
CA TYR A 242 -7.44 22.50 -15.81
C TYR A 242 -7.23 23.87 -15.17
N ARG A 243 -6.00 24.25 -14.79
CA ARG A 243 -5.69 25.55 -14.16
C ARG A 243 -6.16 26.78 -14.95
N ASN A 244 -6.37 26.63 -16.26
CA ASN A 244 -6.83 27.70 -17.14
C ASN A 244 -8.34 27.62 -17.42
N ASN A 245 -9.07 26.63 -16.89
CA ASN A 245 -10.52 26.59 -17.06
C ASN A 245 -11.18 27.71 -16.26
N PRO A 246 -12.11 28.47 -16.87
CA PRO A 246 -12.84 29.54 -16.20
C PRO A 246 -13.67 29.05 -15.02
#